data_AF-A0AAW2UUH8-F1
#
_entry.id   AF-A0AAW2UUH8-F1
#
_cell.length_a   1.000
_cell.length_b   1.000
_cell.length_c   1.000
_cell.angle_alpha   90.00
_cell.angle_beta   90.00
_cell.angle_gamma   90.00
#
_symmetry.space_group_name_H-M   'P 1'
#
loop_
_entity.id
_entity.type
_entity.pdbx_description
1 polymer ?
#
loop_
_entity_poly.entity_id
_entity_poly.type
_entity_poly.pdbx_seq_one_letter_code
_entity_poly.pdbx_strand_id
1 'polypeptide(L)'
;MAVVKGKLYIMSHGQIYKQEKYSSKLIVSASEFRRKIGFAMIGLGDEIYVIGGVIGPDRLNWDIKSTSDVDVLTLGNERSVWRQVAPMTRCRGTVLGCTQLRI
;
A
#
# COMPACT_ATOMS: atom_id res chain seq x y z
N MET A 1 1.98 5.93 -4.66
CA MET A 1 1.53 5.52 -6.03
C MET A 1 2.41 4.38 -6.50
N ALA A 2 1.93 3.50 -7.38
CA ALA A 2 2.71 2.38 -7.90
C ALA A 2 2.47 2.22 -9.41
N VAL A 3 3.49 1.83 -10.15
CA VAL A 3 3.37 1.50 -11.58
C VAL A 3 3.51 -0.01 -11.73
N VAL A 4 2.51 -0.64 -12.33
CA VAL A 4 2.52 -2.08 -12.64
C VAL A 4 2.25 -2.26 -14.13
N LYS A 5 3.17 -2.93 -14.85
CA LYS A 5 3.10 -3.11 -16.32
C LYS A 5 2.76 -1.82 -17.07
N GLY A 6 3.40 -0.71 -16.71
CA GLY A 6 3.21 0.61 -17.33
C GLY A 6 1.90 1.32 -16.99
N LYS A 7 1.06 0.74 -16.09
CA LYS A 7 -0.19 1.33 -15.63
C LYS A 7 0.00 1.93 -14.24
N LEU A 8 -0.50 3.15 -14.04
CA LEU A 8 -0.37 3.87 -12.77
C LEU A 8 -1.55 3.54 -11.85
N TYR A 9 -1.23 3.20 -10.61
CA TYR A 9 -2.19 2.92 -9.54
C TYR A 9 -1.98 3.91 -8.39
N ILE A 10 -3.09 4.47 -7.92
CA ILE A 10 -3.13 5.49 -6.87
C ILE A 10 -4.04 4.99 -5.76
N MET A 11 -3.53 5.04 -4.53
CA MET A 11 -4.35 4.84 -3.33
C MET A 11 -4.88 6.19 -2.86
N SER A 12 -6.19 6.32 -2.71
CA SER A 12 -6.86 7.51 -2.21
C SER A 12 -8.07 7.11 -1.37
N HIS A 13 -8.23 7.73 -0.20
CA HIS A 13 -9.35 7.48 0.73
C HIS A 13 -9.65 5.99 1.04
N GLY A 14 -8.63 5.15 1.12
CA GLY A 14 -8.79 3.71 1.38
C GLY A 14 -9.37 2.95 0.18
N GLN A 15 -9.09 3.41 -1.03
CA GLN A 15 -9.44 2.75 -2.29
C GLN A 15 -8.25 2.81 -3.23
N ILE A 16 -8.06 1.79 -4.06
CA ILE A 16 -7.06 1.81 -5.13
C ILE A 16 -7.74 2.03 -6.46
N TYR A 17 -7.24 3.03 -7.17
CA TYR A 17 -7.66 3.41 -8.50
C TYR A 17 -6.55 3.11 -9.49
N LYS A 18 -6.91 2.55 -10.65
CA LYS A 18 -6.06 2.57 -11.82
C LYS A 18 -6.31 3.89 -12.55
N GLN A 19 -5.26 4.68 -12.71
CA GLN A 19 -5.31 5.93 -13.45
C GLN A 19 -5.23 5.65 -14.95
N GLU A 20 -6.18 6.21 -15.69
CA GLU A 20 -6.20 6.25 -17.14
C GLU A 20 -6.05 7.71 -17.59
N LYS A 21 -5.98 7.96 -18.90
CA LYS A 21 -5.61 9.27 -19.44
C LYS A 21 -6.56 10.40 -18.99
N TYR A 22 -7.85 10.10 -18.82
CA TYR A 22 -8.89 11.08 -18.48
C TYR A 22 -9.86 10.60 -17.40
N SER A 23 -9.62 9.42 -16.83
CA SER A 23 -10.51 8.78 -15.88
C SER A 23 -9.71 7.97 -14.86
N SER A 24 -10.38 7.56 -13.80
CA SER A 24 -9.84 6.61 -12.85
C SER A 24 -10.83 5.47 -12.67
N LYS A 25 -10.32 4.24 -12.74
CA LYS A 25 -11.13 3.04 -12.54
C LYS A 25 -10.85 2.49 -11.14
N LEU A 26 -11.88 2.34 -10.33
CA LEU A 26 -11.77 1.65 -9.03
C LEU A 26 -11.36 0.19 -9.26
N ILE A 27 -10.32 -0.25 -8.56
CA ILE A 27 -9.81 -1.63 -8.63
C ILE A 27 -10.23 -2.42 -7.40
N VAL A 28 -10.01 -1.86 -6.20
CA VAL A 28 -10.33 -2.56 -4.95
C VAL A 28 -10.56 -1.57 -3.81
N SER A 29 -11.38 -1.96 -2.84
CA SER A 29 -11.39 -1.32 -1.53
C SER A 29 -10.09 -1.66 -0.78
N ALA A 30 -9.58 -0.68 -0.05
CA ALA A 30 -8.34 -0.75 0.71
C ALA A 30 -8.57 -0.05 2.08
N SER A 31 -9.76 -0.26 2.64
CA SER A 31 -10.25 0.43 3.84
C SER A 31 -9.40 0.15 5.08
N GLU A 32 -8.76 -1.01 5.14
CA GLU A 32 -7.80 -1.42 6.17
C GLU A 32 -6.59 -0.48 6.23
N PHE A 33 -6.25 0.19 5.13
CA PHE A 33 -5.12 1.15 5.08
C PHE A 33 -5.54 2.59 5.38
N ARG A 34 -6.84 2.87 5.62
CA ARG A 34 -7.35 4.24 5.82
C ARG A 34 -6.68 4.98 6.99
N ARG A 35 -6.24 4.24 8.00
CA ARG A 35 -5.55 4.76 9.19
C ARG A 35 -4.03 4.62 9.12
N LYS A 36 -3.50 4.05 8.03
CA LYS A 36 -2.07 3.86 7.83
C LYS A 36 -1.49 5.13 7.21
N ILE A 37 -0.36 5.59 7.74
CA ILE A 37 0.32 6.82 7.31
C ILE A 37 1.78 6.48 7.03
N GLY A 38 2.39 7.17 6.06
CA GLY A 38 3.82 7.02 5.77
C GLY A 38 4.23 5.63 5.28
N PHE A 39 3.30 4.83 4.75
CA PHE A 39 3.61 3.55 4.12
C PHE A 39 4.11 3.77 2.69
N ALA A 40 4.92 2.83 2.18
CA ALA A 40 5.26 2.80 0.76
C ALA A 40 4.24 1.96 -0.02
N MET A 41 4.01 2.35 -1.28
CA MET A 41 3.27 1.54 -2.23
C MET A 41 4.13 1.37 -3.48
N ILE A 42 4.45 0.13 -3.87
CA ILE A 42 5.31 -0.18 -5.02
C ILE A 42 4.66 -1.24 -5.90
N GLY A 43 5.04 -1.27 -7.18
CA GLY A 43 4.65 -2.32 -8.12
C GLY A 43 5.81 -3.28 -8.36
N LEU A 44 5.55 -4.59 -8.31
CA LEU A 44 6.52 -5.63 -8.64
C LEU A 44 5.81 -6.78 -9.35
N GLY A 45 6.27 -7.13 -10.55
CA GLY A 45 5.62 -8.13 -11.39
C GLY A 45 4.18 -7.74 -11.75
N ASP A 46 3.21 -8.51 -11.26
CA ASP A 46 1.76 -8.30 -11.41
C ASP A 46 1.08 -7.84 -10.12
N GLU A 47 1.87 -7.39 -9.14
CA GLU A 47 1.39 -7.16 -7.78
C GLU A 47 1.70 -5.75 -7.30
N ILE A 48 0.84 -5.26 -6.41
CA ILE A 48 1.07 -4.03 -5.63
C ILE A 48 1.44 -4.45 -4.22
N TYR A 49 2.51 -3.88 -3.69
CA TYR A 49 2.94 -4.05 -2.31
C TYR A 49 2.66 -2.78 -1.53
N VAL A 50 2.13 -2.94 -0.32
CA VAL A 50 2.02 -1.90 0.70
C VAL A 50 2.96 -2.26 1.84
N ILE A 51 3.93 -1.40 2.11
CA ILE A 51 5.08 -1.73 2.97
C ILE A 51 5.18 -0.73 4.12
N GLY A 52 5.23 -1.25 5.35
CA GLY A 52 5.50 -0.46 6.54
C GLY A 52 4.47 0.65 6.77
N GLY A 53 4.94 1.76 7.33
CA GLY A 53 4.13 2.89 7.79
C GLY A 53 3.81 2.80 9.28
N VAL A 54 3.01 3.76 9.72
CA VAL A 54 2.51 3.85 11.10
C VAL A 54 0.99 3.79 11.12
N ILE A 55 0.42 3.27 12.20
CA ILE A 55 -1.03 3.27 12.45
C ILE A 55 -1.32 4.26 13.57
N GLY A 56 -2.31 5.13 13.34
CA GLY A 56 -2.71 6.17 14.30
C GLY A 56 -2.01 7.52 14.07
N PRO A 57 -2.27 8.53 14.92
CA PRO A 57 -3.22 8.49 16.04
C PRO A 57 -4.68 8.46 15.55
N ASP A 58 -5.59 7.95 16.38
CA ASP A 58 -7.03 8.09 16.19
C ASP A 58 -7.66 8.95 17.30
N ARG A 59 -8.98 9.16 17.24
CA ARG A 59 -9.68 10.05 18.20
C ARG A 59 -9.60 9.58 19.65
N LEU A 60 -9.40 8.28 19.89
CA LEU A 60 -9.44 7.66 21.22
C LEU A 60 -8.05 7.22 21.68
N ASN A 61 -7.10 7.04 20.76
CA ASN A 61 -5.74 6.63 21.04
C ASN A 61 -4.74 7.48 20.26
N TRP A 62 -3.91 8.22 21.01
CA TRP A 62 -2.84 9.05 20.47
C TRP A 62 -1.55 8.28 20.19
N ASP A 63 -1.49 6.99 20.54
CA ASP A 63 -0.33 6.15 20.28
C ASP A 63 -0.11 5.96 18.78
N ILE A 64 1.16 6.08 18.38
CA ILE A 64 1.61 5.81 17.02
C ILE A 64 2.29 4.45 17.00
N LYS A 65 1.68 3.47 16.34
CA LYS A 65 2.25 2.13 16.20
C LYS A 65 3.04 2.02 14.89
N SER A 66 4.36 1.87 14.98
CA SER A 66 5.21 1.56 13.82
C SER A 66 5.00 0.11 13.36
N THR A 67 4.84 -0.09 12.04
CA THR A 67 4.61 -1.42 11.46
C THR A 67 5.79 -1.89 10.61
N SER A 68 6.02 -3.21 10.57
CA SER A 68 6.89 -3.89 9.59
C SER A 68 6.08 -4.65 8.54
N ASP A 69 4.76 -4.53 8.58
CA ASP A 69 3.84 -5.35 7.79
C ASP A 69 4.02 -5.07 6.30
N VAL A 70 3.93 -6.15 5.51
CA VAL A 70 3.97 -6.12 4.06
C VAL A 70 2.72 -6.80 3.53
N ASP A 71 1.88 -6.03 2.86
CA ASP A 71 0.62 -6.48 2.28
C ASP A 71 0.71 -6.47 0.76
N VAL A 72 0.18 -7.50 0.11
CA VAL A 72 0.29 -7.71 -1.34
C VAL A 72 -1.09 -7.83 -1.95
N LEU A 73 -1.30 -7.12 -3.05
CA LEU A 73 -2.48 -7.20 -3.90
C LEU A 73 -2.07 -7.72 -5.27
N THR A 74 -2.55 -8.90 -5.64
CA THR A 74 -2.38 -9.43 -7.01
C THR A 74 -3.41 -8.79 -7.93
N LEU A 75 -2.94 -8.22 -9.04
CA LEU A 75 -3.79 -7.61 -10.06
C LEU A 75 -4.20 -8.65 -11.11
N GLY A 76 -5.40 -8.50 -11.67
CA GLY A 76 -5.85 -9.28 -12.83
C GLY A 76 -6.65 -10.55 -12.51
N ASN A 77 -6.87 -10.87 -11.23
CA ASN A 77 -7.81 -11.92 -10.82
C ASN A 77 -9.22 -11.34 -10.62
N GLU A 78 -10.27 -12.14 -10.84
CA GLU A 78 -11.68 -11.69 -10.70
C GLU A 78 -11.99 -11.13 -9.30
N ARG A 79 -11.27 -11.61 -8.29
CA ARG A 79 -11.26 -11.05 -6.94
C ARG A 79 -9.85 -10.59 -6.62
N SER A 80 -9.64 -9.27 -6.61
CA SER A 80 -8.41 -8.69 -6.10
C SER A 80 -8.42 -8.83 -4.57
N VAL A 81 -7.58 -9.72 -4.04
CA VAL A 81 -7.53 -10.05 -2.60
C VAL A 81 -6.20 -9.60 -2.04
N TRP A 82 -6.25 -8.92 -0.89
CA TRP A 82 -5.08 -8.61 -0.09
C TRP A 82 -4.59 -9.84 0.66
N ARG A 83 -3.27 -10.05 0.66
CA ARG A 83 -2.61 -11.04 1.51
C ARG A 83 -1.44 -10.40 2.23
N GLN A 84 -1.24 -10.75 3.49
CA GLN A 84 -0.04 -10.38 4.21
C GLN A 84 1.08 -11.39 3.86
N VAL A 85 2.29 -10.89 3.63
CA VAL A 85 3.48 -11.71 3.43
C VAL A 85 4.47 -11.50 4.58
N ALA A 86 5.66 -12.12 4.48
CA ALA A 86 6.70 -11.96 5.50
C ALA A 86 6.98 -10.47 5.76
N PRO A 87 7.01 -10.03 7.04
CA PRO A 87 7.25 -8.64 7.39
C PRO A 87 8.69 -8.23 7.13
N MET A 88 8.94 -6.92 7.09
CA MET A 88 10.30 -6.38 7.09
C MET A 88 11.06 -6.84 8.34
N THR A 89 12.30 -7.32 8.14
CA THR A 89 13.12 -7.90 9.22
C THR A 89 13.91 -6.85 10.00
N ARG A 90 14.33 -5.77 9.36
CA ARG A 90 15.24 -4.75 9.94
C ARG A 90 14.57 -3.41 10.24
N CYS A 91 13.69 -2.96 9.35
CA CYS A 91 13.09 -1.63 9.41
C CYS A 91 11.63 -1.69 9.86
N ARG A 92 11.16 -0.62 10.51
CA ARG A 92 9.77 -0.45 10.96
C ARG A 92 9.36 1.02 10.81
N GLY A 93 8.07 1.26 10.60
CA GLY A 93 7.51 2.60 10.55
C GLY A 93 7.56 3.22 9.16
N THR A 94 7.61 4.55 9.11
CA THR A 94 7.50 5.35 7.90
C THR A 94 8.58 5.01 6.85
N VAL A 95 8.16 4.83 5.60
CA VAL A 95 9.04 4.65 4.45
C VAL A 95 9.16 5.98 3.70
N LEU A 96 10.39 6.48 3.56
CA LEU A 96 10.65 7.74 2.86
C LEU A 96 10.63 7.53 1.35
N GLY A 97 10.23 8.55 0.57
CA GLY A 97 10.02 8.43 -0.88
C GLY A 97 11.24 8.00 -1.70
N CYS A 98 12.45 8.30 -1.23
CA CYS A 98 13.71 7.91 -1.88
C CYS A 98 14.36 6.65 -1.28
N THR A 99 13.65 5.93 -0.41
CA THR A 99 14.18 4.73 0.24
C THR A 99 14.44 3.62 -0.78
N GLN A 100 15.67 3.11 -0.84
CA GLN A 100 15.97 1.89 -1.57
C GLN A 100 15.59 0.67 -0.71
N LEU A 101 14.50 0.02 -1.05
CA LEU A 101 14.13 -1.26 -0.45
C LEU A 101 14.99 -2.37 -1.07
N ARG A 102 15.61 -3.18 -0.21
CA ARG A 102 16.41 -4.34 -0.60
C ARG A 102 15.68 -5.59 -0.13
N ILE A 103 15.62 -6.58 -1.02
CA ILE A 103 15.11 -7.92 -0.74
C ILE A 103 16.28 -8.76 -0.21
#